data_AF-A0AAV6HE33-F1
#
_entry.id   AF-A0AAV6HE33-F1
#
_cell.length_a   1.000
_cell.length_b   1.000
_cell.length_c   1.000
_cell.angle_alpha   90.00
_cell.angle_beta   90.00
_cell.angle_gamma   90.00
#
_symmetry.space_group_name_H-M   'P 1'
#
loop_
_entity.id
_entity.type
_entity.pdbx_description
1 polymer ?
#
loop_
_entity_poly.entity_id
_entity_poly.type
_entity_poly.pdbx_seq_one_letter_code
_entity_poly.pdbx_strand_id
1 'polypeptide(L)'
;MVTVLQHYHSRTKLKTNCSVECSVENGREVTLSWYRGNYMLNQTSSPDLNMTLRIPLEVEHHDDSIYSCVAANPVSNQTTFLNISATCSAPPDSVRSKRSHSLLIGLLLILILISFCVVLPFCFKRKLEAESEYCS
;
A
#
# COMPACT_ATOMS: atom_id res chain seq x y z
N MET A 1 22.41 -1.52 -21.07
CA MET A 1 21.74 -1.91 -19.81
C MET A 1 20.33 -1.35 -19.88
N VAL A 2 19.29 -2.14 -19.60
CA VAL A 2 17.90 -1.64 -19.53
C VAL A 2 17.78 -0.72 -18.31
N THR A 3 17.33 0.51 -18.54
CA THR A 3 17.12 1.52 -17.49
C THR A 3 15.62 1.76 -17.35
N VAL A 4 15.06 1.47 -16.17
CA VAL A 4 13.65 1.78 -15.87
C VAL A 4 13.62 3.22 -15.33
N LEU A 5 12.97 4.13 -16.05
CA LEU A 5 12.76 5.51 -15.61
C LEU A 5 11.39 5.60 -14.94
N GLN A 6 11.35 6.05 -13.69
CA GLN A 6 10.11 6.13 -12.90
C GLN A 6 9.66 7.58 -12.77
N HIS A 7 8.51 7.94 -13.34
CA HIS A 7 7.80 9.18 -12.98
C HIS A 7 6.31 9.06 -13.28
N TYR A 8 5.46 9.12 -12.25
CA TYR A 8 4.27 9.99 -12.15
C TYR A 8 3.36 9.57 -10.96
N HIS A 9 2.88 10.54 -10.17
CA HIS A 9 1.92 10.34 -9.08
C HIS A 9 0.74 11.30 -9.27
N SER A 10 -0.41 10.78 -9.74
CA SER A 10 -1.68 11.52 -9.74
C SER A 10 -2.50 11.11 -8.53
N ARG A 11 -2.69 12.05 -7.59
CA ARG A 11 -3.61 11.86 -6.46
C ARG A 11 -5.00 12.33 -6.86
N THR A 12 -5.95 11.40 -6.98
CA THR A 12 -7.38 11.69 -6.82
C THR A 12 -7.92 10.86 -5.66
N LYS A 13 -8.88 11.42 -4.90
CA LYS A 13 -9.29 10.96 -3.55
C LYS A 13 -9.67 9.48 -3.37
N LEU A 14 -9.72 8.67 -4.44
CA LEU A 14 -10.03 7.23 -4.38
C LEU A 14 -9.08 6.31 -5.19
N LYS A 15 -8.18 6.82 -6.04
CA LYS A 15 -7.32 5.98 -6.90
C LYS A 15 -5.90 6.56 -7.00
N THR A 16 -4.93 5.78 -6.55
CA THR A 16 -3.50 6.09 -6.72
C THR A 16 -3.01 5.35 -7.96
N ASN A 17 -2.98 6.00 -9.11
CA ASN A 17 -2.37 5.38 -10.29
C ASN A 17 -0.85 5.60 -10.24
N CYS A 18 -0.09 4.52 -10.45
CA CYS A 18 1.36 4.53 -10.52
C CYS A 18 1.78 4.28 -11.97
N SER A 19 2.54 5.19 -12.57
CA SER A 19 3.07 5.01 -13.93
C SER A 19 4.56 4.70 -13.89
N VAL A 20 4.97 3.64 -14.58
CA VAL A 20 6.37 3.19 -14.67
C VAL A 20 6.77 3.05 -16.14
N GLU A 21 7.97 3.49 -16.50
CA GLU A 21 8.47 3.38 -17.88
C GLU A 21 9.70 2.48 -17.94
N CYS A 22 9.66 1.48 -18.82
CA CYS A 22 10.86 0.73 -19.16
C CYS A 22 11.53 1.37 -20.37
N SER A 23 12.84 1.64 -20.28
CA SER A 23 13.62 2.19 -21.38
C SER A 23 14.90 1.39 -21.63
N VAL A 24 15.33 1.34 -22.89
CA VAL A 24 16.62 0.74 -23.25
C VAL A 24 17.29 1.60 -24.32
N GLU A 25 18.53 2.00 -24.04
CA GLU A 25 19.42 2.61 -25.03
C GLU A 25 19.86 1.52 -26.01
N ASN A 26 19.52 1.69 -27.29
CA ASN A 26 19.51 0.57 -28.23
C ASN A 26 20.79 0.41 -29.06
N GLY A 27 21.14 -0.86 -29.30
CA GLY A 27 21.92 -1.35 -30.44
C GLY A 27 21.02 -1.72 -31.63
N ARG A 28 21.45 -2.66 -32.51
CA ARG A 28 20.64 -3.10 -33.66
C ARG A 28 19.62 -4.17 -33.23
N GLU A 29 18.40 -4.13 -33.77
CA GLU A 29 17.37 -5.19 -33.64
C GLU A 29 16.92 -5.53 -32.20
N VAL A 30 16.82 -4.54 -31.30
CA VAL A 30 16.19 -4.78 -29.98
C VAL A 30 14.68 -4.66 -30.05
N THR A 31 14.02 -5.58 -29.37
CA THR A 31 12.61 -5.57 -29.02
C THR A 31 12.48 -5.36 -27.52
N LEU A 32 11.70 -4.36 -27.12
CA LEU A 32 11.34 -4.10 -25.73
C LEU A 32 9.93 -4.62 -25.47
N SER A 33 9.70 -5.28 -24.33
CA SER A 33 8.40 -5.88 -24.00
C SER A 33 8.11 -5.88 -22.51
N TRP A 34 6.84 -5.68 -22.16
CA TRP A 34 6.33 -5.79 -20.79
C TRP A 34 5.55 -7.08 -20.60
N TYR A 35 5.73 -7.68 -19.44
CA TYR A 35 5.01 -8.86 -19.00
C TYR A 35 4.43 -8.65 -17.59
N ARG A 36 3.27 -9.26 -17.38
CA ARG A 36 2.69 -9.53 -16.05
C ARG A 36 2.69 -11.04 -15.86
N GLY A 37 3.61 -11.55 -15.04
CA GLY A 37 3.91 -12.98 -15.00
C GLY A 37 4.32 -13.49 -16.39
N ASN A 38 3.50 -14.35 -16.99
CA ASN A 38 3.74 -14.90 -18.33
C ASN A 38 2.95 -14.19 -19.45
N TYR A 39 2.09 -13.23 -19.09
CA TYR A 39 1.24 -12.54 -20.05
C TYR A 39 1.92 -11.30 -20.59
N MET A 40 2.08 -11.22 -21.92
CA MET A 40 2.65 -10.04 -22.58
C MET A 40 1.62 -8.91 -22.60
N LEU A 41 1.98 -7.77 -22.02
CA LEU A 41 1.12 -6.58 -21.96
C LEU A 41 1.31 -5.68 -23.18
N ASN A 42 2.56 -5.40 -23.52
CA ASN A 42 2.90 -4.49 -24.60
C ASN A 42 4.31 -4.78 -25.13
N GLN A 43 4.56 -4.46 -26.40
CA GLN A 43 5.84 -4.67 -27.07
C GLN A 43 6.10 -3.55 -28.08
N THR A 44 7.36 -3.14 -28.20
CA THR A 44 7.83 -2.25 -29.26
C THR A 44 9.17 -2.72 -29.78
N SER A 45 9.44 -2.47 -31.06
CA SER A 45 10.71 -2.79 -31.72
C SER A 45 11.06 -1.64 -32.66
N SER A 46 12.34 -1.32 -32.80
CA SER A 46 12.81 -0.40 -33.82
C SER A 46 13.95 -1.05 -34.64
N PRO A 47 13.89 -0.98 -35.98
CA PRO A 47 14.97 -1.42 -36.84
C PRO A 47 16.15 -0.42 -36.86
N ASP A 48 15.94 0.81 -36.39
CA ASP A 48 16.91 1.90 -36.49
C ASP A 48 17.95 1.86 -35.37
N LEU A 49 19.23 2.06 -35.73
CA LEU A 49 20.33 2.16 -34.76
C LEU A 49 20.27 3.48 -34.00
N ASN A 50 20.65 3.46 -32.71
CA ASN A 50 20.72 4.61 -31.79
C ASN A 50 19.38 5.24 -31.35
N MET A 51 18.28 4.51 -31.42
CA MET A 51 16.99 5.00 -30.92
C MET A 51 16.67 4.42 -29.53
N THR A 52 16.29 5.26 -28.56
CA THR A 52 15.88 4.75 -27.23
C THR A 52 14.45 4.21 -27.32
N LEU A 53 14.27 2.92 -27.02
CA LEU A 53 12.94 2.33 -26.92
C LEU A 53 12.37 2.56 -25.53
N ARG A 54 11.07 2.87 -25.46
CA ARG A 54 10.35 3.15 -24.22
C ARG A 54 8.98 2.50 -24.26
N ILE A 55 8.56 1.88 -23.17
CA ILE A 55 7.16 1.46 -22.98
C ILE A 55 6.67 1.90 -21.59
N PRO A 56 5.67 2.79 -21.52
CA PRO A 56 5.01 3.14 -20.26
C PRO A 56 4.03 2.04 -19.84
N LEU A 57 3.84 1.90 -18.54
CA LEU A 57 2.92 0.96 -17.91
C LEU A 57 2.19 1.66 -16.76
N GLU A 58 0.86 1.67 -16.82
CA GLU A 58 0.02 2.15 -15.73
C GLU A 58 -0.34 0.96 -14.82
N VAL A 59 -0.05 1.11 -13.52
CA VAL A 59 -0.27 0.07 -12.51
C VAL A 59 -1.23 0.60 -11.45
N GLU A 60 -2.16 -0.25 -11.03
CA GLU A 60 -3.10 0.08 -9.95
C GLU A 60 -2.42 -0.01 -8.59
N HIS A 61 -2.85 0.85 -7.65
CA HIS A 61 -2.43 0.74 -6.25
C HIS A 61 -2.86 -0.62 -5.70
N HIS A 62 -1.95 -1.33 -5.04
CA HIS A 62 -2.13 -2.69 -4.51
C HIS A 62 -2.10 -3.83 -5.54
N ASP A 63 -1.52 -3.63 -6.72
CA ASP A 63 -1.20 -4.78 -7.58
C ASP A 63 0.02 -5.55 -7.02
N ASP A 64 -0.22 -6.75 -6.50
CA ASP A 64 0.81 -7.67 -5.99
C ASP A 64 1.45 -8.52 -7.10
N SER A 65 1.15 -8.23 -8.37
CA SER A 65 1.71 -8.97 -9.50
C SER A 65 3.19 -8.67 -9.72
N ILE A 66 3.90 -9.68 -10.21
CA ILE A 66 5.28 -9.53 -10.67
C ILE A 66 5.25 -9.04 -12.13
N TYR A 67 5.83 -7.87 -12.34
CA TYR A 67 6.02 -7.33 -13.68
C TYR A 67 7.46 -7.54 -14.12
N SER A 68 7.66 -7.77 -15.40
CA SER A 68 9.00 -7.85 -15.99
C SER A 68 9.06 -7.09 -17.29
N CYS A 69 10.16 -6.36 -17.47
CA CYS A 69 10.52 -5.76 -18.73
C CYS A 69 11.62 -6.59 -19.37
N VAL A 70 11.42 -6.99 -20.62
CA VAL A 70 12.37 -7.80 -21.39
C VAL A 70 12.83 -7.00 -22.60
N ALA A 71 14.14 -6.77 -22.68
CA ALA A 71 14.82 -6.31 -23.88
C ALA A 71 15.49 -7.50 -24.55
N ALA A 72 15.01 -7.88 -25.72
CA ALA A 72 15.51 -8.99 -26.51
C ALA A 72 16.23 -8.47 -27.75
N ASN A 73 17.41 -9.00 -28.05
CA ASN A 73 18.07 -8.87 -29.35
C ASN A 73 18.31 -10.27 -29.94
N PRO A 74 18.69 -10.40 -31.22
CA PRO A 74 18.90 -11.71 -31.85
C PRO A 74 19.94 -12.60 -31.16
N VAL A 75 20.81 -12.01 -30.33
CA VAL A 75 21.95 -12.69 -29.69
C VAL A 75 21.66 -13.04 -28.22
N SER A 76 20.80 -12.28 -27.54
CA SER A 76 20.68 -12.26 -26.08
C SER A 76 19.41 -11.58 -25.61
N ASN A 77 18.94 -12.00 -24.44
CA ASN A 77 17.81 -11.38 -23.75
C ASN A 77 18.28 -10.80 -22.41
N GLN A 78 17.84 -9.59 -22.09
CA GLN A 78 18.00 -8.94 -20.80
C GLN A 78 16.62 -8.72 -20.17
N THR A 79 16.42 -9.24 -18.97
CA THR A 79 15.17 -9.11 -18.23
C THR A 79 15.40 -8.33 -16.94
N THR A 80 14.52 -7.37 -16.67
CA THR A 80 14.48 -6.62 -15.41
C THR A 80 13.13 -6.84 -14.76
N PHE A 81 13.15 -7.34 -13.52
CA PHE A 81 11.93 -7.51 -12.72
C PHE A 81 11.59 -6.23 -11.97
N LEU A 82 10.30 -5.92 -11.92
CA LEU A 82 9.78 -4.77 -11.21
C LEU A 82 8.89 -5.24 -10.06
N ASN A 83 9.28 -4.83 -8.85
CA ASN A 83 8.45 -5.02 -7.66
C ASN A 83 7.57 -3.77 -7.47
N ILE A 84 6.27 -3.91 -7.79
CA ILE A 84 5.29 -2.82 -7.68
C ILE A 84 5.12 -2.35 -6.25
N SER A 85 5.08 -3.28 -5.27
CA SER A 85 4.93 -2.90 -3.87
C SER A 85 6.06 -1.96 -3.40
N ALA A 86 7.29 -2.23 -3.82
CA ALA A 86 8.45 -1.38 -3.50
C ALA A 86 8.50 -0.10 -4.35
N THR A 87 8.06 -0.17 -5.61
CA THR A 87 8.14 0.94 -6.57
C THR A 87 7.04 1.97 -6.38
N CYS A 88 5.83 1.51 -6.12
CA CYS A 88 4.60 2.30 -6.03
C CYS A 88 4.12 2.45 -4.59
N SER A 89 5.00 2.19 -3.60
CA SER A 89 4.73 2.49 -2.20
C SER A 89 4.28 3.94 -2.07
N ALA A 90 3.13 4.16 -1.43
CA ALA A 90 2.78 5.50 -1.01
C ALA A 90 3.95 6.06 -0.18
N PRO A 91 4.29 7.37 -0.29
CA PRO A 91 5.14 7.98 0.73
C PRO A 91 4.55 7.62 2.09
N PRO A 92 5.36 7.39 3.14
CA PRO A 92 4.84 7.01 4.44
C PRO A 92 3.84 8.07 4.88
N ASP A 93 2.56 7.81 4.62
CA ASP A 93 1.47 8.67 5.01
C ASP A 93 1.51 8.57 6.53
N SER A 94 2.10 9.61 7.11
CA SER A 94 2.20 9.84 8.54
C SER A 94 0.99 9.25 9.26
N VAL A 95 1.26 8.15 9.96
CA VAL A 95 0.46 7.53 11.03
C VAL A 95 -0.82 8.31 11.33
N ARG A 96 -1.90 8.04 10.59
CA ARG A 96 -3.21 8.54 10.96
C ARG A 96 -4.31 7.54 10.68
N SER A 97 -4.18 6.37 11.30
CA SER A 97 -5.35 5.68 11.84
C SER A 97 -4.96 4.71 12.97
N LYS A 98 -4.53 5.24 14.11
CA LYS A 98 -4.56 4.53 15.40
C LYS A 98 -5.19 5.38 16.52
N ARG A 99 -6.10 6.30 16.16
CA ARG A 99 -6.77 7.20 17.13
C ARG A 99 -8.24 6.84 17.43
N SER A 100 -8.81 5.84 16.75
CA SER A 100 -10.22 5.45 16.96
C SER A 100 -10.41 4.53 18.17
N HIS A 101 -9.54 3.54 18.37
CA HIS A 101 -9.71 2.57 19.46
C HIS A 101 -9.20 3.06 20.82
N SER A 102 -8.20 3.95 20.86
CA SER A 102 -7.63 4.47 22.12
C SER A 102 -8.66 5.27 22.95
N LEU A 103 -9.53 6.05 22.29
CA LEU A 103 -10.58 6.80 22.96
C LEU A 103 -11.70 5.90 23.50
N LEU A 104 -12.10 4.88 22.72
CA LEU A 104 -13.11 3.91 23.14
C LEU A 104 -12.63 3.06 24.34
N ILE A 105 -11.37 2.60 24.31
CA ILE A 105 -10.77 1.84 25.42
C ILE A 105 -10.64 2.73 26.66
N GLY A 106 -10.19 3.99 26.50
CA GLY A 106 -10.11 4.94 27.61
C GLY A 106 -11.47 5.21 28.26
N LEU A 107 -12.52 5.38 27.47
CA LEU A 107 -13.89 5.58 27.97
C LEU A 107 -14.41 4.36 28.74
N LEU A 108 -14.17 3.14 28.23
CA LEU A 108 -14.55 1.90 28.91
C LEU A 108 -13.89 1.75 30.28
N LEU A 109 -12.59 2.07 30.38
CA LEU A 109 -11.85 1.99 31.65
C LEU A 109 -12.37 2.99 32.69
N ILE A 110 -12.71 4.21 32.27
CA ILE A 110 -13.26 5.23 33.17
C ILE A 110 -14.62 4.80 33.74
N LEU A 111 -15.50 4.22 32.92
CA LEU A 111 -16.81 3.73 33.37
C LEU A 111 -16.69 2.60 34.39
N ILE A 112 -15.73 1.68 34.21
CA ILE A 112 -15.47 0.59 35.16
C ILE A 112 -14.98 1.15 36.50
N LEU A 113 -14.06 2.13 36.48
CA LEU A 113 -13.55 2.76 37.71
C LEU A 113 -14.65 3.50 38.48
N ILE A 114 -15.55 4.22 37.79
CA ILE A 114 -16.68 4.90 38.45
C ILE A 114 -17.63 3.89 39.10
N SER A 115 -17.93 2.78 38.41
CA SER A 115 -18.75 1.71 38.97
C SER A 115 -18.13 1.14 40.26
N PHE A 116 -16.82 0.85 40.24
CA PHE A 116 -16.14 0.29 41.40
C PHE A 116 -15.98 1.28 42.56
N CYS A 117 -15.61 2.54 42.28
CA CYS A 117 -15.28 3.53 43.30
C CYS A 117 -16.48 4.29 43.85
N VAL A 118 -17.58 4.41 43.10
CA VAL A 118 -18.76 5.18 43.51
C VAL A 118 -19.93 4.26 43.73
N VAL A 119 -20.29 3.44 42.73
CA VAL A 119 -21.53 2.65 42.78
C VAL A 119 -21.44 1.54 43.82
N LEU A 120 -20.36 0.75 43.85
CA LEU A 120 -20.20 -0.32 44.84
C LEU A 120 -20.23 0.21 46.29
N PRO A 121 -19.38 1.16 46.72
CA PRO A 121 -19.40 1.62 48.11
C PRO A 121 -20.69 2.38 48.46
N PHE A 122 -21.28 3.13 47.51
CA PHE A 122 -22.59 3.76 47.72
C PHE A 122 -23.71 2.72 47.89
N CYS A 123 -23.73 1.66 47.06
CA CYS A 123 -24.67 0.55 47.20
C CYS A 123 -24.43 -0.25 48.49
N PHE A 124 -23.18 -0.50 48.88
CA PHE A 124 -22.85 -1.15 50.15
C PHE A 124 -23.29 -0.32 51.34
N LYS A 125 -23.04 0.99 51.35
CA LYS A 125 -23.53 1.88 52.40
C LYS A 125 -25.06 1.89 52.48
N ARG A 126 -25.74 2.03 51.34
CA ARG A 126 -27.20 2.01 51.30
C ARG A 126 -27.80 0.68 51.73
N LYS A 127 -27.16 -0.44 51.42
CA LYS A 127 -27.61 -1.75 51.87
C LYS A 127 -27.50 -1.89 53.40
N LEU A 128 -26.41 -1.38 53.99
CA LEU A 128 -26.24 -1.35 55.45
C LEU A 128 -27.28 -0.43 56.13
N GLU A 129 -27.58 0.73 55.55
CA GLU A 129 -28.62 1.63 56.06
C GLU A 129 -30.02 1.01 55.94
N ALA A 130 -30.33 0.33 54.83
CA ALA A 130 -31.60 -0.37 54.61
C ALA A 130 -31.81 -1.60 55.51
N GLU A 131 -30.74 -2.32 55.90
CA GLU A 131 -30.84 -3.38 56.91
C GLU A 131 -31.03 -2.83 58.34
N SER A 132 -30.55 -1.60 58.62
CA SER A 132 -30.76 -0.97 59.94
C SER A 132 -32.19 -0.45 60.15
N GLU A 133 -32.86 -0.02 59.07
CA GLU A 133 -34.23 0.54 59.13
C GLU A 133 -35.31 -0.54 59.26
N TYR A 134 -34.98 -1.83 59.09
CA TYR A 134 -35.89 -2.96 59.32
C TYR A 134 -35.83 -3.52 60.76
N CYS A 135 -34.87 -3.10 61.58
CA CYS A 135 -34.69 -3.56 62.97
C CYS A 135 -34.99 -2.47 64.02
N SER A 136 -35.93 -1.56 63.75
CA SER A 136 -36.54 -0.68 64.77
C SER A 136 -38.06 -0.81 64.80
#